data_AF-A0A925HNG7-F1
#
_entry.id   AF-A0A925HNG7-F1
#
_cell.length_a   1.000
_cell.length_b   1.000
_cell.length_c   1.000
_cell.angle_alpha   90.00
_cell.angle_beta   90.00
_cell.angle_gamma   90.00
#
_symmetry.space_group_name_H-M   'P 1'
#
loop_
_entity.id
_entity.type
_entity.pdbx_description
1 polymer ?
#
loop_
_entity_poly.entity_id
_entity_poly.type
_entity_poly.pdbx_seq_one_letter_code
_entity_poly.pdbx_strand_id
1 'polypeptide(L)' 'MRLTQLRVENFRSIRDSKEFPVKPLFALVGENNTGKSNILRAVDVLLSAG' A
#
# COMPACT_ATOMS: atom_id res chain seq x y z
N MET A 1 4.87 13.47 9.18
CA MET A 1 3.54 12.83 9.01
C MET A 1 3.64 11.35 9.35
N ARG A 2 2.58 10.69 9.83
CA ARG A 2 2.57 9.25 10.14
C ARG A 2 1.36 8.57 9.48
N LEU A 3 1.61 7.55 8.66
CA LEU A 3 0.58 6.71 8.05
C LEU A 3 0.07 5.70 9.09
N THR A 4 -1.24 5.69 9.35
CA THR A 4 -1.87 4.84 10.38
C THR A 4 -2.85 3.82 9.81
N GLN A 5 -3.45 4.11 8.66
CA GLN A 5 -4.36 3.25 7.91
C GLN A 5 -4.05 3.40 6.42
N LEU A 6 -4.29 2.34 5.64
CA LEU A 6 -4.14 2.37 4.19
C LEU A 6 -5.22 1.50 3.53
N ARG A 7 -5.80 2.01 2.45
CA ARG A 7 -6.62 1.25 1.50
C ARG A 7 -6.20 1.67 0.10
N VAL A 8 -6.01 0.68 -0.77
CA VAL A 8 -5.66 0.89 -2.17
C VAL A 8 -6.75 0.25 -3.03
N GLU A 9 -7.41 1.06 -3.85
CA GLU A 9 -8.50 0.63 -4.72
C GLU A 9 -8.22 0.99 -6.17
N ASN A 10 -8.50 0.06 -7.08
CA ASN A 10 -8.38 0.23 -8.52
C ASN A 10 -7.02 0.84 -8.96
N PHE A 11 -5.93 0.47 -8.28
CA PHE A 11 -4.58 0.94 -8.57
C PHE A 11 -3.71 -0.20 -9.10
N ARG A 12 -3.32 -0.10 -10.38
CA ARG A 12 -2.56 -1.14 -11.08
C ARG A 12 -3.26 -2.51 -10.98
N SER A 13 -2.60 -3.51 -10.39
CA SER A 13 -3.16 -4.86 -10.22
C SER A 13 -4.03 -5.03 -8.98
N ILE A 14 -4.17 -4.00 -8.14
CA ILE A 14 -4.93 -4.07 -6.89
C ILE A 14 -6.35 -3.60 -7.16
N ARG A 15 -7.31 -4.52 -7.08
CA ARG A 15 -8.74 -4.19 -7.16
C ARG A 15 -9.20 -3.49 -5.87
N ASP A 16 -8.97 -4.13 -4.73
CA ASP A 16 -9.25 -3.58 -3.40
C ASP A 16 -8.37 -4.31 -2.38
N SER A 17 -7.48 -3.59 -1.70
CA SER A 17 -6.64 -4.15 -0.64
C SER A 17 -7.40 -4.41 0.65
N LYS A 18 -8.64 -3.92 0.75
CA LYS A 18 -9.33 -3.62 2.01
C LYS A 18 -8.55 -2.58 2.84
N GLU A 19 -9.23 -2.03 3.83
CA GLU A 19 -8.59 -1.16 4.81
C GLU A 19 -7.76 -2.00 5.78
N PHE A 20 -6.52 -1.57 6.04
CA PHE A 20 -5.64 -2.22 7.00
C PHE A 20 -4.79 -1.23 7.80
N PRO A 21 -4.46 -1.57 9.06
CA PRO A 21 -3.65 -0.72 9.91
C PRO A 21 -2.17 -0.75 9.49
N VAL A 22 -1.54 0.42 9.54
CA VAL A 22 -0.10 0.58 9.34
C VAL A 22 0.58 0.86 10.67
N LYS A 23 1.52 -0.02 11.05
CA LYS A 23 2.34 0.10 12.27
C LYS A 23 3.65 0.83 11.97
N PRO A 24 4.36 1.38 12.99
CA PRO A 24 5.66 2.04 12.80
C PRO A 24 6.69 1.17 12.08
N LEU A 25 6.67 -0.14 12.38
CA LEU A 25 7.38 -1.16 11.63
C LEU A 25 6.34 -2.10 11.05
N PHE A 26 6.29 -2.16 9.72
CA PHE A 26 5.31 -2.94 8.99
C PHE A 26 5.98 -3.55 7.75
N ALA A 27 5.77 -4.85 7.53
CA ALA A 27 6.36 -5.59 6.42
C ALA A 27 5.27 -6.22 5.56
N LEU A 28 5.38 -6.07 4.24
CA LEU A 28 4.54 -6.76 3.27
C LEU A 28 5.22 -8.06 2.85
N VAL A 29 4.58 -9.19 3.16
CA VAL A 29 5.07 -10.54 2.82
C VAL A 29 4.07 -11.26 1.92
N GLY A 30 4.56 -12.21 1.13
CA GLY A 30 3.75 -12.99 0.20
C GLY A 30 4.52 -13.33 -1.08
N GLU A 31 3.94 -14.16 -1.94
CA GLU A 31 4.56 -14.62 -3.18
C GLU A 31 4.86 -13.48 -4.17
N ASN A 32 5.75 -13.71 -5.13
CA ASN A 32 6.02 -12.75 -6.19
C ASN A 32 4.74 -12.41 -6.97
N ASN A 33 4.67 -11.18 -7.48
CA ASN A 33 3.56 -10.68 -8.30
C ASN A 33 2.19 -10.56 -7.60
N THR A 34 2.11 -10.74 -6.27
CA THR A 34 0.88 -10.58 -5.47
C THR A 34 0.48 -9.12 -5.19
N GLY A 35 1.19 -8.13 -5.78
CA GLY A 35 0.87 -6.72 -5.63
C GLY A 35 1.61 -5.98 -4.50
N LYS A 36 2.55 -6.62 -3.80
CA LYS A 36 3.36 -5.97 -2.73
C LYS A 36 4.03 -4.67 -3.19
N SER A 37 4.73 -4.70 -4.32
CA SER A 37 5.37 -3.49 -4.89
C SER A 37 4.34 -2.44 -5.33
N ASN A 38 3.11 -2.84 -5.67
CA ASN A 38 2.05 -1.89 -6.04
C ASN A 38 1.49 -1.17 -4.81
N ILE A 39 1.41 -1.81 -3.64
CA ILE A 39 1.09 -1.12 -2.37
C ILE A 39 2.14 -0.05 -2.09
N LEU A 40 3.45 -0.38 -2.18
CA LEU A 40 4.52 0.59 -1.94
C LEU A 40 4.48 1.76 -2.95
N ARG A 41 4.18 1.50 -4.22
CA ARG A 41 4.00 2.56 -5.22
C ARG A 41 2.78 3.44 -4.95
N ALA A 42 1.69 2.89 -4.42
CA ALA A 42 0.52 3.68 -4.05
C ALA A 42 0.87 4.64 -2.89
N VAL A 43 1.66 4.16 -1.92
CA VAL A 43 2.19 4.99 -0.82
C VAL A 43 3.09 6.08 -1.37
N ASP A 44 4.00 5.75 -2.28
CA ASP A 44 4.88 6.73 -2.92
C ASP A 44 4.07 7.84 -3.60
N VAL A 45 3.12 7.48 -4.48
CA VAL A 45 2.23 8.45 -5.15
C VAL A 45 1.47 9.33 -4.15
N LEU A 46 0.93 8.74 -3.08
CA LEU A 46 0.17 9.49 -2.07
C LEU A 46 1.04 10.52 -1.33
N LEU A 47 2.30 10.20 -1.08
CA LEU A 47 3.22 11.02 -0.29
C LEU A 47 4.07 11.98 -1.13
N SER A 48 4.29 11.65 -2.41
CA SER A 48 5.11 12.42 -3.34
C SER A 48 4.29 13.35 -4.24
N ALA A 49 2.96 13.15 -4.33
CA ALA A 49 2.06 14.09 -5.00
C ALA A 49 1.89 15.34 -4.13
N GLY A 50 2.91 16.20 -4.14
CA GLY A 50 2.93 17.56 -3.64
C GLY A 50 3.47 18.49 -4.71
#